data_AF-A0A176W6G5-F1
#
_entry.id   AF-A0A176W6G5-F1
#
_cell.length_a   1.000
_cell.length_b   1.000
_cell.length_c   1.000
_cell.angle_alpha   90.00
_cell.angle_beta   90.00
_cell.angle_gamma   90.00
#
_symmetry.space_group_name_H-M   'P 1'
#
loop_
_entity.id
_entity.type
_entity.pdbx_description
1 polymer ?
#
loop_
_entity_poly.entity_id
_entity_poly.type
_entity_poly.pdbx_seq_one_letter_code
_entity_poly.pdbx_strand_id
1 'polypeptide(L)'
;MINSAPLLETLSLDPHYNLEDEALGILSQALIQSSSLKELILQCPGKWGPALLLKALAGDDGNRSIERVRLWQMDRLGECLRELLISNTSLKEVELPSYKMRPRDLHQLGEVIRDNAIATTILVKFDFRFHDWKSIEALARSVSSDVKDPIVELELNTMREDEVMLSLNLLGNQRLTKLMGKGRKGGADSRGPEADAL
;
A
#
# COMPACT_ATOMS: atom_id res chain seq x y z
N MET A 1 14.09 19.97 -15.82
CA MET A 1 13.76 18.52 -15.75
C MET A 1 13.95 18.07 -14.31
N ILE A 2 13.18 17.07 -13.83
CA ILE A 2 13.24 16.61 -12.42
C ILE A 2 14.64 16.13 -12.00
N ASN A 3 15.41 15.56 -12.93
CA ASN A 3 16.81 15.17 -12.71
C ASN A 3 17.75 16.35 -12.37
N SER A 4 17.30 17.60 -12.53
CA SER A 4 18.05 18.81 -12.18
C SER A 4 17.62 19.41 -10.84
N ALA A 5 16.76 18.71 -10.09
CA ALA A 5 16.24 19.15 -8.79
C ALA A 5 16.78 18.23 -7.67
N PRO A 6 18.04 18.41 -7.22
CA PRO A 6 18.71 17.49 -6.30
C PRO A 6 18.12 17.45 -4.88
N LEU A 7 17.17 18.35 -4.59
CA LEU A 7 16.47 18.45 -3.30
C LEU A 7 14.99 18.03 -3.41
N LEU A 8 14.53 17.59 -4.58
CA LEU A 8 13.15 17.18 -4.76
C LEU A 8 12.97 15.77 -4.19
N GLU A 9 12.39 15.69 -3.00
CA GLU A 9 12.12 14.43 -2.30
C GLU A 9 10.70 13.89 -2.55
N THR A 10 9.76 14.74 -2.96
CA THR A 10 8.38 14.34 -3.23
C THR A 10 7.90 14.90 -4.55
N LEU A 11 7.27 14.04 -5.36
CA LEU A 11 6.62 14.41 -6.61
C LEU A 11 5.17 13.95 -6.56
N SER A 12 4.25 14.89 -6.73
CA SER A 12 2.82 14.60 -6.90
C SER A 12 2.38 14.96 -8.31
N LEU A 13 1.75 14.01 -8.99
CA LEU A 13 1.21 14.16 -10.34
C LEU A 13 -0.30 13.90 -10.31
N ASP A 14 -1.09 14.89 -10.74
CA ASP A 14 -2.54 14.79 -10.91
C ASP A 14 -2.97 15.30 -12.30
N PRO A 15 -2.48 14.70 -13.40
CA PRO A 15 -2.91 15.15 -14.72
C PRO A 15 -4.32 14.60 -14.99
N HIS A 16 -5.27 15.50 -15.26
CA HIS A 16 -6.63 15.15 -15.65
C HIS A 16 -6.75 14.63 -17.10
N TYR A 17 -5.63 14.31 -17.75
CA TYR A 17 -5.55 13.84 -19.13
C TYR A 17 -4.59 12.65 -19.25
N ASN A 18 -4.78 11.84 -20.30
CA ASN A 18 -3.84 10.77 -20.61
C ASN A 18 -2.55 11.34 -21.16
N LEU A 19 -1.41 10.87 -20.64
CA LEU A 19 -0.12 11.16 -21.23
C LEU A 19 0.04 10.39 -22.55
N GLU A 20 0.56 11.08 -23.56
CA GLU A 20 1.04 10.46 -24.78
C GLU A 20 2.29 9.61 -24.47
N ASP A 21 2.59 8.62 -25.33
CA ASP A 21 3.69 7.68 -25.10
C ASP A 21 5.07 8.38 -25.01
N GLU A 22 5.27 9.46 -25.76
CA GLU A 22 6.49 10.26 -25.70
C GLU A 22 6.62 10.98 -24.34
N ALA A 23 5.56 11.65 -23.90
CA ALA A 23 5.53 12.31 -22.59
C ALA A 23 5.72 11.30 -21.45
N LEU A 24 5.11 10.12 -21.57
CA LEU A 24 5.29 9.02 -20.62
C LEU A 24 6.75 8.54 -20.58
N GLY A 25 7.41 8.42 -21.73
CA GLY A 25 8.81 8.04 -21.84
C GLY A 25 9.77 9.07 -21.22
N ILE A 26 9.53 10.36 -21.49
CA ILE A 26 10.30 11.46 -20.89
C ILE A 26 10.14 11.44 -19.37
N LEU A 27 8.91 11.28 -18.88
CA LEU A 27 8.63 11.23 -17.45
C LEU A 27 9.28 10.03 -16.78
N SER A 28 9.19 8.82 -17.37
CA SER A 28 9.85 7.64 -16.80
C SER A 28 11.37 7.82 -16.74
N GLN A 29 11.97 8.38 -17.78
CA GLN A 29 13.42 8.61 -17.81
C GLN A 29 13.85 9.64 -16.76
N ALA A 30 13.06 10.70 -16.57
CA ALA A 30 13.32 11.70 -15.55
C ALA A 30 13.18 11.13 -14.13
N LEU A 31 12.23 10.21 -13.92
CA LEU A 31 12.12 9.48 -12.66
C LEU A 31 13.33 8.58 -12.45
N ILE A 32 13.71 7.72 -13.40
CA ILE A 32 14.89 6.83 -13.28
C ILE A 32 16.15 7.60 -12.89
N GLN A 33 16.37 8.77 -13.49
CA GLN A 33 17.56 9.59 -13.25
C GLN A 33 17.52 10.38 -11.94
N SER A 34 16.37 10.46 -11.27
CA SER A 34 16.26 11.16 -10.00
C SER A 34 16.86 10.33 -8.88
N SER A 35 17.83 10.88 -8.15
CA SER A 35 18.46 10.22 -6.99
C SER A 35 17.96 10.76 -5.65
N SER A 36 17.28 11.91 -5.64
CA SER A 36 16.76 12.55 -4.44
C SER A 36 15.31 12.19 -4.14
N LEU A 37 14.55 11.73 -5.15
CA LEU A 37 13.12 11.54 -5.02
C LEU A 37 12.80 10.32 -4.15
N LYS A 38 12.16 10.55 -3.01
CA LYS A 38 11.78 9.52 -2.03
C LYS A 38 10.34 9.07 -2.17
N GLU A 39 9.47 9.94 -2.65
CA GLU A 39 8.03 9.71 -2.68
C GLU A 39 7.39 10.13 -4.00
N LEU A 40 6.62 9.21 -4.58
CA LEU A 40 5.83 9.44 -5.78
C LEU A 40 4.33 9.30 -5.46
N ILE A 41 3.57 10.36 -5.73
CA ILE A 41 2.12 10.40 -5.56
C ILE A 41 1.50 10.52 -6.95
N LEU A 42 0.71 9.52 -7.35
CA LEU A 42 -0.04 9.52 -8.59
C LEU A 42 -1.53 9.66 -8.28
N GLN A 43 -2.14 10.74 -8.73
CA GLN A 43 -3.56 11.01 -8.59
C GLN A 43 -4.25 10.86 -9.94
N CYS A 44 -5.29 10.03 -9.98
CA CYS A 44 -6.12 9.79 -11.16
C CYS A 44 -5.36 9.44 -12.45
N PRO A 45 -4.27 8.65 -12.44
CA PRO A 45 -3.44 8.48 -13.63
C PRO A 45 -4.06 7.53 -14.68
N GLY A 46 -5.30 7.08 -14.47
CA GLY A 46 -6.04 6.25 -15.41
C GLY A 46 -5.22 5.06 -15.92
N LYS A 47 -5.03 5.00 -17.25
CA LYS A 47 -4.34 3.89 -17.93
C LYS A 47 -2.83 4.05 -18.01
N TRP A 48 -2.30 5.28 -17.90
CA TRP A 48 -0.86 5.52 -18.07
C TRP A 48 -0.09 5.29 -16.77
N GLY A 49 -0.75 5.39 -15.62
CA GLY A 49 -0.13 5.18 -14.31
C GLY A 49 0.59 3.83 -14.17
N PRO A 50 -0.06 2.68 -14.44
CA PRO A 50 0.62 1.38 -14.32
C PRO A 50 1.82 1.27 -15.26
N ALA A 51 1.71 1.80 -16.48
CA ALA A 51 2.81 1.82 -17.45
C ALA A 51 3.98 2.69 -16.96
N LEU A 52 3.71 3.84 -16.33
CA LEU A 52 4.76 4.67 -15.73
C LEU A 52 5.48 3.90 -14.62
N LEU A 53 4.74 3.28 -13.70
CA LEU A 53 5.33 2.56 -12.57
C LEU A 53 6.26 1.44 -13.04
N LEU A 54 5.83 0.65 -14.02
CA LEU A 54 6.67 -0.41 -14.59
C LEU A 54 7.90 0.17 -15.28
N LYS A 55 7.74 1.19 -16.13
CA LYS A 55 8.88 1.79 -16.84
C LYS A 55 9.89 2.47 -15.91
N ALA A 56 9.43 3.09 -14.83
CA ALA A 56 10.27 3.95 -13.99
C ALA A 56 10.82 3.25 -12.75
N LEU A 57 10.15 2.21 -12.24
CA LEU A 57 10.52 1.57 -10.98
C LEU A 57 10.76 0.05 -11.09
N ALA A 58 10.20 -0.63 -12.09
CA ALA A 58 10.43 -2.08 -12.22
C ALA A 58 11.76 -2.39 -12.95
N GLY A 59 12.21 -3.64 -12.82
CA GLY A 59 13.44 -4.12 -13.44
C GLY A 59 14.71 -3.57 -12.79
N ASP A 60 15.87 -3.90 -13.34
CA ASP A 60 17.18 -3.60 -12.75
C ASP A 60 17.52 -2.11 -12.79
N ASP A 61 17.16 -1.43 -13.88
CA ASP A 61 17.39 0.00 -14.13
C ASP A 61 16.35 0.91 -13.47
N GLY A 62 15.38 0.33 -12.76
CA GLY A 62 14.33 1.08 -12.07
C GLY A 62 14.89 2.01 -10.99
N ASN A 63 14.16 3.08 -10.69
CA ASN A 63 14.54 4.03 -9.65
C ASN A 63 14.62 3.33 -8.27
N ARG A 64 15.76 3.48 -7.60
CA ARG A 64 16.05 2.93 -6.25
C ARG A 64 16.00 3.96 -5.13
N SER A 65 15.84 5.23 -5.47
CA SER A 65 15.68 6.32 -4.51
C SER A 65 14.25 6.43 -3.98
N ILE A 66 13.25 6.08 -4.80
CA ILE A 66 11.84 6.12 -4.43
C ILE A 66 11.55 4.96 -3.48
N GLU A 67 11.17 5.31 -2.26
CA GLU A 67 10.89 4.38 -1.19
C GLU A 67 9.37 4.29 -0.92
N ARG A 68 8.60 5.31 -1.32
CA ARG A 68 7.16 5.39 -1.07
C ARG A 68 6.37 5.72 -2.33
N VAL A 69 5.29 5.00 -2.56
CA VAL A 69 4.38 5.25 -3.68
C VAL A 69 2.93 5.32 -3.18
N ARG A 70 2.22 6.40 -3.51
CA ARG A 70 0.78 6.55 -3.21
C ARG A 70 -0.01 6.62 -4.51
N LEU A 71 -0.94 5.69 -4.68
CA LEU A 71 -1.63 5.48 -5.96
C LEU A 71 -3.12 5.73 -5.82
N TRP A 72 -3.63 6.86 -6.28
CA TRP A 72 -5.04 7.18 -6.19
C TRP A 72 -5.75 6.93 -7.51
N GLN A 73 -6.89 6.23 -7.48
CA GLN A 73 -7.79 6.03 -8.62
C GLN A 73 -7.11 5.44 -9.87
N MET A 74 -6.52 4.25 -9.73
CA MET A 74 -5.88 3.54 -10.84
C MET A 74 -6.67 2.31 -11.25
N ASP A 75 -6.67 2.05 -12.56
CA ASP A 75 -7.25 0.83 -13.12
C ASP A 75 -6.17 -0.23 -13.33
N ARG A 76 -6.55 -1.52 -13.24
CA ARG A 76 -5.72 -2.67 -13.63
C ARG A 76 -4.36 -2.76 -12.91
N LEU A 77 -4.34 -2.39 -11.63
CA LEU A 77 -3.12 -2.39 -10.82
C LEU A 77 -2.56 -3.77 -10.47
N GLY A 78 -3.36 -4.85 -10.50
CA GLY A 78 -2.96 -6.17 -9.97
C GLY A 78 -1.62 -6.68 -10.52
N GLU A 79 -1.52 -6.87 -11.84
CA GLU A 79 -0.28 -7.37 -12.47
C GLU A 79 0.88 -6.36 -12.37
N CYS A 80 0.58 -5.06 -12.45
CA CYS A 80 1.60 -4.01 -12.31
C CYS A 80 2.24 -4.04 -10.92
N LEU A 81 1.42 -4.14 -9.87
CA LEU A 81 1.92 -4.23 -8.49
C LEU A 81 2.70 -5.52 -8.27
N ARG A 82 2.27 -6.64 -8.87
CA ARG A 82 3.02 -7.89 -8.82
C ARG A 82 4.45 -7.73 -9.33
N GLU A 83 4.59 -7.23 -10.56
CA GLU A 83 5.89 -7.06 -11.18
C GLU A 83 6.74 -6.00 -10.46
N LEU A 84 6.11 -4.90 -10.03
CA LEU A 84 6.77 -3.84 -9.27
C LEU A 84 7.32 -4.33 -7.93
N LEU A 85 6.52 -5.06 -7.15
CA LEU A 85 6.92 -5.55 -5.84
C LEU A 85 7.98 -6.65 -5.93
N ILE A 86 7.95 -7.47 -6.99
CA ILE A 86 8.98 -8.51 -7.22
C ILE A 86 10.32 -7.88 -7.61
N SER A 87 10.31 -6.83 -8.44
CA SER A 87 11.53 -6.28 -9.05
C SER A 87 12.09 -5.04 -8.35
N ASN A 88 11.30 -4.33 -7.53
CA ASN A 88 11.75 -3.16 -6.80
C ASN A 88 11.95 -3.45 -5.31
N THR A 89 13.21 -3.67 -4.94
CA THR A 89 13.63 -3.94 -3.56
C THR A 89 13.81 -2.70 -2.70
N SER A 90 13.70 -1.50 -3.29
CA SER A 90 13.87 -0.22 -2.59
C SER A 90 12.55 0.33 -2.06
N LEU A 91 11.42 -0.10 -2.61
CA LEU A 91 10.10 0.28 -2.13
C LEU A 91 9.89 -0.25 -0.70
N LYS A 92 9.57 0.67 0.20
CA LYS A 92 9.26 0.43 1.60
C LYS A 92 7.78 0.58 1.89
N GLU A 93 7.09 1.47 1.18
CA GLU A 93 5.66 1.71 1.40
C GLU A 93 4.89 1.84 0.08
N VAL A 94 3.76 1.16 -0.01
CA VAL A 94 2.79 1.32 -1.11
C VAL A 94 1.41 1.58 -0.53
N GLU A 95 0.83 2.74 -0.83
CA GLU A 95 -0.53 3.11 -0.42
C GLU A 95 -1.51 2.98 -1.59
N LEU A 96 -2.57 2.20 -1.35
CA LEU A 96 -3.59 1.86 -2.34
C LEU A 96 -5.01 2.09 -1.77
N PRO A 97 -5.81 3.04 -2.30
CA PRO A 97 -7.23 3.09 -2.06
C PRO A 97 -7.96 2.01 -2.89
N SER A 98 -8.73 1.15 -2.22
CA SER A 98 -9.30 -0.06 -2.80
C SER A 98 -10.54 0.17 -3.67
N TYR A 99 -11.22 1.31 -3.59
CA TYR A 99 -12.59 1.50 -4.10
C TYR A 99 -12.78 1.35 -5.63
N LYS A 100 -11.71 1.09 -6.39
CA LYS A 100 -11.77 0.73 -7.82
C LYS A 100 -11.11 -0.60 -8.17
N MET A 101 -10.56 -1.33 -7.19
CA MET A 101 -9.96 -2.64 -7.41
C MET A 101 -11.02 -3.72 -7.32
N ARG A 102 -10.97 -4.69 -8.24
CA ARG A 102 -11.86 -5.85 -8.17
C ARG A 102 -11.32 -6.84 -7.14
N PRO A 103 -12.18 -7.69 -6.54
CA PRO A 103 -11.73 -8.74 -5.64
C PRO A 103 -10.61 -9.61 -6.21
N ARG A 104 -10.62 -9.88 -7.53
CA ARG A 104 -9.55 -10.61 -8.22
C ARG A 104 -8.20 -9.89 -8.18
N ASP A 105 -8.19 -8.57 -8.39
CA ASP A 105 -6.96 -7.78 -8.44
C ASP A 105 -6.33 -7.72 -7.02
N LEU A 106 -7.17 -7.65 -5.98
CA LEU A 106 -6.73 -7.69 -4.58
C LEU A 106 -6.33 -9.09 -4.10
N HIS A 107 -6.97 -10.13 -4.64
CA HIS A 107 -6.53 -11.51 -4.40
C HIS A 107 -5.09 -11.71 -4.89
N GLN A 108 -4.81 -11.34 -6.14
CA GLN A 108 -3.46 -11.40 -6.72
C GLN A 108 -2.46 -10.56 -5.93
N LEU A 109 -2.85 -9.35 -5.52
CA LEU A 109 -1.99 -8.52 -4.66
C LEU A 109 -1.63 -9.27 -3.37
N GLY A 110 -2.60 -9.87 -2.69
CA GLY A 110 -2.30 -10.59 -1.47
C GLY A 110 -1.44 -11.84 -1.66
N GLU A 111 -1.52 -12.54 -2.80
CA GLU A 111 -0.57 -13.61 -3.14
C GLU A 111 0.85 -13.08 -3.26
N VAL A 112 1.03 -11.94 -3.94
CA VAL A 112 2.35 -11.29 -4.07
C VAL A 112 2.88 -10.88 -2.71
N ILE A 113 2.05 -10.26 -1.88
CA ILE A 113 2.42 -9.86 -0.52
C ILE A 113 2.87 -11.06 0.30
N ARG A 114 2.13 -12.17 0.23
CA ARG A 114 2.44 -13.40 0.93
C ARG A 114 3.78 -13.99 0.50
N ASP A 115 4.04 -14.00 -0.80
CA ASP A 115 5.22 -14.62 -1.37
C ASP A 115 6.47 -13.75 -1.21
N ASN A 116 6.29 -12.43 -1.24
CA ASN A 116 7.38 -11.47 -1.18
C ASN A 116 7.97 -11.35 0.23
N ALA A 117 9.29 -11.55 0.34
CA ALA A 117 10.03 -11.50 1.60
C ALA A 117 10.56 -10.10 1.94
N ILE A 118 10.29 -9.10 1.09
CA ILE A 118 10.83 -7.75 1.24
C ILE A 118 10.05 -7.01 2.33
N ALA A 119 10.74 -6.21 3.13
CA ALA A 119 10.19 -5.36 4.20
C ALA A 119 9.38 -4.16 3.65
N THR A 120 8.56 -4.38 2.63
CA THR A 120 7.65 -3.38 2.08
C THR A 120 6.34 -3.47 2.86
N THR A 121 6.02 -2.41 3.61
CA THR A 121 4.70 -2.25 4.23
C THR A 121 3.72 -1.86 3.14
N ILE A 122 2.67 -2.68 2.95
CA ILE A 122 1.62 -2.36 1.98
C ILE A 122 0.40 -1.91 2.76
N LEU A 123 0.06 -0.63 2.60
CA LEU A 123 -1.11 0.00 3.19
C LEU A 123 -2.24 -0.03 2.17
N VAL A 124 -3.27 -0.83 2.46
CA VAL A 124 -4.47 -0.89 1.64
C VAL A 124 -5.61 -0.21 2.40
N LYS A 125 -6.15 0.86 1.80
CA LYS A 125 -7.24 1.64 2.38
C LYS A 125 -8.56 1.25 1.73
N PHE A 126 -9.46 0.69 2.52
CA PHE A 126 -10.80 0.34 2.10
C PHE A 126 -11.81 1.39 2.52
N ASP A 127 -12.76 1.66 1.62
CA ASP A 127 -13.88 2.53 1.87
C ASP A 127 -15.18 1.74 1.81
N PHE A 128 -15.81 1.52 2.97
CA PHE A 128 -17.01 0.70 3.09
C PHE A 128 -18.24 1.32 2.41
N ARG A 129 -18.22 2.61 2.06
CA ARG A 129 -19.29 3.24 1.27
C ARG A 129 -19.59 2.48 -0.01
N PHE A 130 -18.61 1.75 -0.55
CA PHE A 130 -18.74 0.99 -1.79
C PHE A 130 -19.05 -0.50 -1.60
N HIS A 131 -19.41 -0.95 -0.39
CA HIS A 131 -19.76 -2.35 -0.09
C HIS A 131 -18.65 -3.34 -0.50
N ASP A 132 -17.39 -2.95 -0.32
CA ASP A 132 -16.20 -3.63 -0.84
C ASP A 132 -15.79 -4.88 -0.02
N TRP A 133 -16.72 -5.51 0.69
CA TRP A 133 -16.43 -6.61 1.62
C TRP A 133 -15.84 -7.84 0.93
N LYS A 134 -16.24 -8.13 -0.32
CA LYS A 134 -15.67 -9.23 -1.12
C LYS A 134 -14.20 -8.99 -1.44
N SER A 135 -13.81 -7.75 -1.61
CA SER A 135 -12.43 -7.35 -1.89
C SER A 135 -11.56 -7.45 -0.65
N ILE A 136 -12.09 -7.03 0.51
CA ILE A 136 -11.43 -7.22 1.81
C ILE A 136 -11.24 -8.71 2.10
N GLU A 137 -12.30 -9.52 1.92
CA GLU A 137 -12.24 -10.96 2.10
C GLU A 137 -11.22 -11.61 1.15
N ALA A 138 -11.20 -11.20 -0.12
CA ALA A 138 -10.28 -11.71 -1.12
C ALA A 138 -8.81 -11.41 -0.75
N LEU A 139 -8.51 -10.18 -0.30
CA LEU A 139 -7.19 -9.79 0.17
C LEU A 139 -6.81 -10.55 1.44
N ALA A 140 -7.67 -10.58 2.46
CA ALA A 140 -7.41 -11.28 3.72
C ALA A 140 -7.08 -12.76 3.50
N ARG A 141 -7.86 -13.43 2.63
CA ARG A 141 -7.60 -14.84 2.28
C ARG A 141 -6.28 -15.04 1.57
N SER A 142 -5.91 -14.12 0.67
CA SER A 142 -4.67 -14.27 -0.09
C SER A 142 -3.43 -13.84 0.68
N VAL A 143 -3.50 -12.96 1.67
CA VAL A 143 -2.31 -12.63 2.50
C VAL A 143 -2.05 -13.67 3.61
N SER A 144 -3.08 -14.40 4.04
CA SER A 144 -2.96 -15.43 5.08
C SER A 144 -2.02 -16.57 4.65
N SER A 145 -1.03 -16.89 5.49
CA SER A 145 -0.09 -18.00 5.29
C SER A 145 0.35 -18.59 6.63
N ASP A 146 0.62 -19.89 6.66
CA ASP A 146 1.19 -20.58 7.83
C ASP A 146 2.72 -20.40 7.94
N VAL A 147 3.36 -19.81 6.91
CA VAL A 147 4.82 -19.85 6.71
C VAL A 147 5.50 -18.49 6.89
N LYS A 148 4.84 -17.39 6.52
CA LYS A 148 5.38 -16.03 6.59
C LYS A 148 4.30 -15.07 7.07
N ASP A 149 4.71 -14.10 7.88
CA ASP A 149 3.87 -13.00 8.37
C ASP A 149 4.24 -11.71 7.60
N PRO A 150 3.70 -11.47 6.39
CA PRO A 150 3.88 -10.18 5.73
C PRO A 150 3.21 -9.06 6.54
N ILE A 151 3.79 -7.86 6.52
CA ILE A 151 3.19 -6.69 7.17
C ILE A 151 2.23 -6.03 6.17
N VAL A 152 0.93 -6.21 6.41
CA VAL A 152 -0.13 -5.52 5.68
C VAL A 152 -0.88 -4.64 6.65
N GLU A 153 -0.93 -3.35 6.35
CA GLU A 153 -1.76 -2.42 7.09
C GLU A 153 -3.08 -2.25 6.34
N LEU A 154 -4.19 -2.45 7.05
CA LEU A 154 -5.54 -2.30 6.54
C LEU A 154 -6.19 -1.10 7.22
N GLU A 155 -6.49 -0.06 6.46
CA GLU A 155 -7.29 1.06 6.94
C GLU A 155 -8.72 0.89 6.45
N LEU A 156 -9.68 0.76 7.36
CA LEU A 156 -11.08 0.54 7.04
C LEU A 156 -11.87 1.81 7.39
N ASN A 157 -12.32 2.54 6.37
CA ASN A 157 -13.21 3.68 6.57
C ASN A 157 -14.67 3.18 6.60
N THR A 158 -15.26 3.16 7.80
CA THR A 158 -16.63 2.69 8.06
C THR A 158 -17.50 3.87 8.47
N MET A 159 -18.78 3.84 8.07
CA MET A 159 -19.76 4.87 8.40
C MET A 159 -20.85 4.35 9.35
N ARG A 160 -20.97 3.02 9.49
CA ARG A 160 -22.03 2.38 10.28
C ARG A 160 -21.47 1.26 11.15
N GLU A 161 -22.13 1.01 12.28
CA GLU A 161 -21.71 -0.01 13.26
C GLU A 161 -21.76 -1.45 12.69
N ASP A 162 -22.73 -1.75 11.83
CA ASP A 162 -22.83 -3.06 11.17
C ASP A 162 -21.64 -3.31 10.24
N GLU A 163 -21.11 -2.28 9.58
CA GLU A 163 -19.89 -2.37 8.76
C GLU A 163 -18.65 -2.68 9.60
N VAL A 164 -18.54 -2.08 10.80
CA VAL A 164 -17.46 -2.39 11.76
C VAL A 164 -17.54 -3.86 12.19
N MET A 165 -18.72 -4.34 12.59
CA MET A 165 -18.89 -5.72 13.03
C MET A 165 -18.64 -6.72 11.91
N LEU A 166 -19.09 -6.44 10.68
CA LEU A 166 -18.78 -7.25 9.50
C LEU A 166 -17.27 -7.31 9.24
N SER A 167 -16.57 -6.18 9.33
CA SER A 167 -15.11 -6.10 9.17
C SER A 167 -14.37 -6.98 10.17
N LEU A 168 -14.73 -6.83 11.46
CA LEU A 168 -14.11 -7.59 12.53
C LEU A 168 -14.40 -9.09 12.41
N ASN A 169 -15.61 -9.47 11.99
CA ASN A 169 -15.95 -10.87 11.73
C ASN A 169 -15.16 -11.46 10.55
N LEU A 170 -14.97 -10.70 9.47
CA LEU A 170 -14.17 -11.13 8.31
C LEU A 170 -12.69 -11.31 8.68
N LEU A 171 -12.14 -10.38 9.47
CA LEU A 171 -10.76 -10.45 9.94
C LEU A 171 -10.56 -11.50 11.04
N GLY A 172 -11.53 -11.70 11.92
CA GLY A 172 -11.46 -12.61 13.07
C GLY A 172 -11.77 -14.08 12.75
N ASN A 173 -12.55 -14.35 11.70
CA ASN A 173 -12.82 -15.72 11.22
C ASN A 173 -11.67 -16.30 10.39
N GLN A 174 -10.75 -15.44 9.95
CA GLN A 174 -9.45 -15.87 9.43
C GLN A 174 -8.47 -15.81 10.59
N ARG A 175 -7.51 -16.74 10.68
CA ARG A 175 -6.50 -16.73 11.75
C ARG A 175 -5.52 -15.55 11.60
N LEU A 176 -6.00 -14.31 11.71
CA LEU A 176 -5.21 -13.08 11.67
C LEU A 176 -4.88 -12.59 13.09
N THR A 177 -4.51 -13.51 13.99
CA THR A 177 -4.21 -13.21 15.41
C THR A 177 -2.97 -12.35 15.66
N LYS A 178 -2.35 -11.73 14.65
CA LYS A 178 -1.13 -10.91 14.84
C LYS A 178 -1.04 -9.59 14.05
N LEU A 179 -2.08 -9.19 13.31
CA LEU A 179 -2.05 -7.95 12.52
C LEU A 179 -2.43 -6.67 13.28
N MET A 180 -2.85 -6.76 14.55
CA MET A 180 -2.99 -5.55 15.38
C MET A 180 -1.63 -5.21 15.99
N GLY A 181 -0.98 -4.21 15.39
CA GLY A 181 0.27 -3.63 15.87
C GLY A 181 0.25 -3.38 17.38
N LYS A 182 1.36 -3.68 18.03
CA LYS A 182 1.60 -3.46 19.46
C LYS A 182 1.08 -2.10 19.88
N GLY A 183 -0.07 -2.08 20.55
CA GLY A 183 -0.47 -0.96 21.39
C GLY A 183 0.67 -0.66 22.35
N ARG A 184 1.17 0.57 22.32
CA ARG A 184 2.13 1.08 23.30
C ARG A 184 1.66 0.67 24.69
N LYS A 185 2.45 -0.12 25.41
CA LYS A 185 2.26 -0.33 26.86
C LYS A 185 2.39 1.04 27.52
N GLY A 186 1.26 1.65 27.84
CA GLY A 186 1.19 2.71 28.84
C GLY A 186 1.61 2.10 30.17
N GLY A 187 2.81 2.45 30.62
CA GLY A 187 3.22 2.18 31.99
C GLY A 187 2.37 3.02 32.92
N ALA A 188 1.49 2.37 33.68
CA ALA A 188 0.92 2.94 34.88
C ALA A 188 1.67 2.33 36.07
N ASP A 189 2.72 3.04 36.50
CA ASP A 189 3.27 2.92 37.84
C ASP A 189 2.16 3.36 38.81
N SER A 190 1.66 2.44 39.63
CA SER A 190 0.77 2.76 40.75
C SER A 190 1.36 2.19 42.03
N ARG A 191 2.10 3.06 42.71
CA ARG A 191 2.46 2.94 44.12
C ARG A 191 1.22 3.18 44.99
N GLY A 192 0.95 2.23 45.89
CA GLY A 192 0.32 2.41 47.22
C GLY A 192 -1.16 2.82 47.27
N PRO A 193 -1.85 2.63 48.41
CA PRO A 193 -1.27 2.82 49.74
C PRO A 193 -1.44 1.66 50.73
N GLU A 194 -0.66 1.81 51.80
CA GLU A 194 -0.64 1.10 53.07
C GLU A 194 -2.04 0.89 53.67
N ALA A 195 -2.25 -0.29 54.26
CA ALA A 195 -3.30 -0.54 55.23
C ALA A 195 -2.66 -0.59 56.61
N ASP A 196 -2.83 0.49 57.37
CA ASP A 196 -2.57 0.54 58.81
C ASP A 196 -3.88 0.40 59.59
N ALA A 197 -3.78 -0.38 60.67
CA ALA A 197 -4.58 -0.39 61.90
C ALA A 197 -6.07 -0.83 61.84
N LEU A 198 -6.37 -2.02 62.38
CA LEU A 198 -6.60 -2.26 63.83
C LEU A 198 -6.66 -3.76 64.14
#